data_AF-A0A3D5X854-F1
#
_entry.id   AF-A0A3D5X854-F1
#
_cell.length_a   1.000
_cell.length_b   1.000
_cell.length_c   1.000
_cell.angle_alpha   90.00
_cell.angle_beta   90.00
_cell.angle_gamma   90.00
#
_symmetry.space_group_name_H-M   'P 1'
#
loop_
_entity.id
_entity.type
_entity.pdbx_description
1 polymer ?
#
loop_
_entity_poly.entity_id
_entity_poly.type
_entity_poly.pdbx_seq_one_letter_code
_entity_poly.pdbx_strand_id
1 'polypeptide(L)'
;FYVSKFHLIKPNISDPELVAKIDLNMASAVRYLDEKGAKYSIYTVPGVSSYQEEILDLAVNIRADLIVVMTAKVTDKSIYMLEPHEQFIIGNAGHIPVMSINPR
;
A
#
# COMPACT_ATOMS: atom_id res chain seq x y z
N PHE A 1 1.58 -11.41 23.81
CA PHE A 1 2.57 -10.97 22.81
C PHE A 1 1.83 -10.73 21.50
N TYR A 2 1.68 -9.47 21.08
CA TYR A 2 1.22 -9.15 19.72
C TYR A 2 2.42 -9.32 18.79
N VAL A 3 2.41 -10.35 17.95
CA VAL A 3 3.41 -10.47 16.87
C VAL A 3 2.78 -9.81 15.64
N SER A 4 2.99 -8.51 15.49
CA SER A 4 2.51 -7.75 14.33
C SER A 4 3.06 -8.37 13.05
N LYS A 5 2.17 -8.64 12.09
CA LYS A 5 2.52 -9.13 10.76
C LYS A 5 2.23 -8.04 9.74
N PHE A 6 3.22 -7.71 8.92
CA PHE A 6 3.09 -6.72 7.86
C PHE A 6 2.58 -7.37 6.58
N HIS A 7 1.64 -6.73 5.91
CA HIS A 7 1.12 -7.17 4.62
C HIS A 7 1.51 -6.13 3.57
N LEU A 8 2.54 -6.43 2.79
CA LEU A 8 3.02 -5.57 1.71
C LEU A 8 2.21 -5.86 0.45
N ILE A 9 1.70 -4.81 -0.18
CA ILE A 9 0.82 -4.92 -1.35
C ILE A 9 1.51 -4.25 -2.54
N LYS A 10 1.49 -4.92 -3.70
CA LYS A 10 1.94 -4.35 -4.97
C LYS A 10 0.91 -4.55 -6.08
N PRO A 11 0.80 -3.61 -7.03
CA PRO A 11 -0.06 -3.76 -8.20
C PRO A 11 0.49 -4.80 -9.18
N ASN A 12 -0.40 -5.40 -9.98
CA ASN A 12 -0.01 -6.19 -11.14
C ASN A 12 0.18 -5.26 -12.35
N ILE A 13 1.44 -4.97 -12.69
CA ILE A 13 1.82 -4.06 -13.78
C ILE A 13 2.72 -4.79 -14.78
N SER A 14 2.52 -4.51 -16.06
CA SER A 14 3.30 -5.11 -17.16
C SER A 14 4.43 -4.22 -17.68
N ASP A 15 4.42 -2.92 -17.37
CA ASP A 15 5.45 -1.97 -17.80
C ASP A 15 6.80 -2.28 -17.09
N PRO A 16 7.87 -2.60 -17.84
CA PRO A 16 9.13 -3.04 -17.25
C PRO A 16 9.83 -1.98 -16.38
N GLU A 17 9.71 -0.69 -16.74
CA GLU A 17 10.34 0.38 -15.97
C GLU A 17 9.64 0.60 -14.63
N LEU A 18 8.30 0.53 -14.62
CA LEU A 18 7.50 0.60 -13.40
C LEU A 18 7.71 -0.62 -12.51
N VAL A 19 7.76 -1.82 -13.10
CA VAL A 19 8.06 -3.06 -12.36
C VAL A 19 9.42 -2.97 -11.67
N ALA A 20 10.46 -2.53 -12.36
CA ALA A 20 11.79 -2.37 -11.77
C ALA A 20 11.80 -1.38 -10.59
N LYS A 21 11.06 -0.27 -10.69
CA LYS A 21 10.92 0.71 -9.59
C LYS A 21 10.18 0.12 -8.39
N ILE A 22 9.10 -0.63 -8.62
CA ILE A 22 8.34 -1.30 -7.57
C ILE A 22 9.20 -2.34 -6.86
N ASP A 23 9.94 -3.16 -7.60
CA ASP A 23 10.78 -4.20 -7.04
C ASP A 23 11.92 -3.62 -6.20
N LEU A 24 12.53 -2.50 -6.63
CA LEU A 24 13.56 -1.81 -5.85
C LEU A 24 13.04 -1.25 -4.51
N ASN A 25 11.84 -0.66 -4.53
CA ASN A 25 11.17 -0.19 -3.32
C ASN A 25 10.79 -1.35 -2.39
N MET A 26 10.26 -2.44 -2.97
CA MET A 26 9.88 -3.65 -2.24
C MET A 26 11.09 -4.29 -1.57
N ALA A 27 12.21 -4.43 -2.29
CA ALA A 27 13.45 -4.96 -1.74
C ALA A 27 13.97 -4.13 -0.56
N SER A 28 13.85 -2.80 -0.64
CA SER A 28 14.22 -1.89 0.44
C SER A 28 13.33 -2.07 1.68
N ALA A 29 12.02 -2.20 1.48
CA ALA A 29 11.06 -2.44 2.57
C ALA A 29 11.25 -3.81 3.23
N VAL A 30 11.43 -4.86 2.43
CA VAL A 30 11.71 -6.22 2.89
C VAL A 30 12.98 -6.26 3.72
N ARG A 31 14.08 -5.72 3.21
CA ARG A 31 15.35 -5.64 3.95
C ARG A 31 15.18 -4.95 5.31
N TYR A 32 14.45 -3.84 5.34
CA TYR A 32 14.18 -3.13 6.59
C TYR A 32 13.37 -3.98 7.59
N LEU A 33 12.35 -4.70 7.13
CA LEU A 33 11.55 -5.58 7.99
C LEU A 33 12.35 -6.77 8.50
N ASP A 34 13.18 -7.38 7.65
CA ASP A 34 14.10 -8.47 8.00
C ASP A 34 15.10 -8.02 9.08
N GLU A 35 15.73 -6.84 8.92
CA GLU A 35 16.63 -6.25 9.92
C GLU A 35 15.96 -6.03 11.28
N LYS A 36 14.64 -5.80 11.30
CA LYS A 36 13.84 -5.64 12.52
C LYS A 36 13.26 -6.95 13.05
N GLY A 37 13.48 -8.07 12.37
CA GLY A 37 12.89 -9.37 12.71
C GLY A 37 11.36 -9.39 12.61
N ALA A 38 10.78 -8.51 11.78
CA ALA A 38 9.35 -8.40 11.60
C ALA A 38 8.83 -9.46 10.62
N LYS A 39 7.69 -10.08 10.93
CA LYS A 39 7.04 -11.02 9.99
C LYS A 39 6.30 -10.25 8.92
N TYR A 40 6.41 -10.67 7.66
CA TYR A 40 5.64 -10.07 6.57
C TYR A 40 5.11 -11.09 5.56
N SER A 41 4.20 -10.63 4.71
CA SER A 41 3.76 -11.34 3.51
C SER A 41 3.57 -10.33 2.38
N ILE A 42 3.90 -10.74 1.17
CA ILE A 42 3.81 -9.90 -0.02
C ILE A 42 2.63 -10.39 -0.86
N TYR A 43 1.80 -9.46 -1.30
CA TYR A 43 0.63 -9.71 -2.13
C TYR A 43 0.74 -8.90 -3.41
N THR A 44 0.49 -9.56 -4.54
CA THR A 44 0.25 -8.89 -5.81
C THR A 44 -1.26 -8.90 -6.04
N VAL A 45 -1.88 -7.73 -6.14
CA VAL A 45 -3.31 -7.64 -6.43
C VAL A 45 -3.57 -7.94 -7.91
N PRO A 46 -4.73 -8.53 -8.26
CA PRO A 46 -4.91 -9.11 -9.59
C PRO A 46 -5.01 -8.08 -10.73
N GLY A 47 -5.42 -6.84 -10.46
CA GLY A 47 -5.62 -5.79 -11.46
C GLY A 47 -6.93 -5.92 -12.24
N VAL A 48 -7.96 -6.52 -11.63
CA VAL A 48 -9.32 -6.62 -12.19
C VAL A 48 -10.18 -5.40 -11.86
N SER A 49 -9.90 -4.73 -10.74
CA SER A 49 -10.59 -3.52 -10.25
C SER A 49 -9.60 -2.37 -10.07
N SER A 50 -10.07 -1.20 -9.61
CA SER A 50 -9.16 -0.11 -9.29
C SER A 50 -8.22 -0.50 -8.15
N TYR A 51 -6.97 -0.01 -8.19
CA TYR A 51 -5.95 -0.43 -7.23
C TYR A 51 -6.37 -0.20 -5.76
N GLN A 52 -7.07 0.90 -5.50
CA GLN A 52 -7.57 1.24 -4.16
C GLN A 52 -8.63 0.25 -3.67
N GLU A 53 -9.56 -0.16 -4.55
CA GLU A 53 -10.58 -1.15 -4.21
C GLU A 53 -9.93 -2.51 -3.92
N GLU A 54 -8.95 -2.94 -4.72
CA GLU A 54 -8.27 -4.21 -4.48
C GLU A 54 -7.47 -4.21 -3.18
N ILE A 55 -6.90 -3.06 -2.77
CA ILE A 55 -6.28 -2.90 -1.44
C ILE A 55 -7.32 -3.11 -0.34
N LEU A 56 -8.49 -2.47 -0.45
CA LEU A 56 -9.57 -2.59 0.54
C LEU A 56 -10.11 -4.02 0.62
N ASP A 57 -10.35 -4.65 -0.54
CA ASP A 57 -10.79 -6.04 -0.62
C ASP A 57 -9.77 -6.99 0.02
N LEU A 58 -8.48 -6.80 -0.28
CA LEU A 58 -7.42 -7.58 0.35
C LEU A 58 -7.39 -7.35 1.86
N ALA A 59 -7.51 -6.10 2.32
CA ALA A 59 -7.53 -5.76 3.74
C ALA A 59 -8.69 -6.44 4.49
N VAL A 60 -9.89 -6.49 3.89
CA VAL A 60 -11.04 -7.23 4.42
C VAL A 60 -10.77 -8.74 4.43
N ASN A 61 -10.25 -9.28 3.32
CA ASN A 61 -9.98 -10.72 3.17
C ASN A 61 -8.97 -11.25 4.19
N ILE A 62 -7.93 -10.48 4.50
CA ILE A 62 -6.92 -10.84 5.52
C ILE A 62 -7.33 -10.44 6.93
N ARG A 63 -8.48 -9.78 7.11
CA ARG A 63 -8.94 -9.17 8.37
C ARG A 63 -7.87 -8.25 8.97
N ALA A 64 -7.39 -7.31 8.17
CA ALA A 64 -6.38 -6.35 8.58
C ALA A 64 -6.90 -5.48 9.73
N ASP A 65 -6.08 -5.31 10.77
CA ASP A 65 -6.39 -4.45 11.92
C ASP A 65 -6.08 -2.96 11.65
N LEU A 66 -5.22 -2.67 10.66
CA LEU A 66 -4.77 -1.33 10.32
C LEU A 66 -4.28 -1.28 8.87
N ILE A 67 -4.69 -0.25 8.13
CA ILE A 67 -4.12 0.09 6.82
C ILE A 67 -3.15 1.24 7.01
N VAL A 68 -1.93 1.11 6.47
CA VAL A 68 -0.92 2.17 6.53
C VAL A 68 -0.68 2.69 5.11
N VAL A 69 -0.90 3.99 4.91
CA VAL A 69 -0.67 4.66 3.62
C VAL A 69 0.29 5.83 3.81
N MET A 70 1.09 6.10 2.78
CA MET A 70 1.91 7.29 2.72
C MET A 70 1.16 8.37 1.94
N THR A 71 1.10 9.60 2.45
CA THR A 71 0.51 10.72 1.71
C THR A 71 1.43 11.15 0.58
N ALA A 72 0.88 11.36 -0.62
CA ALA A 72 1.62 12.01 -1.68
C ALA A 72 1.88 13.48 -1.33
N LYS A 73 3.06 14.01 -1.68
CA LYS A 73 3.28 15.46 -1.68
C LYS A 73 2.42 16.06 -2.79
N VAL A 74 1.36 16.77 -2.41
CA VAL A 74 0.60 17.62 -3.34
C VAL A 74 1.58 18.64 -3.89
N THR A 75 2.01 18.43 -5.13
CA THR A 75 2.84 19.38 -5.87
C THR A 75 1.87 20.12 -6.79
N ASP A 76 1.98 21.44 -6.98
CA ASP A 76 0.99 22.26 -7.71
C ASP A 76 0.54 21.74 -9.11
N LYS A 77 1.26 20.78 -9.70
CA LYS A 77 0.89 20.10 -10.95
C LYS A 77 -0.07 18.89 -10.80
N SER A 78 -0.38 18.42 -9.59
CA SER A 78 -1.25 17.24 -9.36
C SER A 78 -2.73 17.60 -9.17
N ILE A 79 -3.11 18.87 -9.30
CA ILE A 79 -4.46 19.37 -9.01
C ILE A 79 -5.49 18.90 -10.07
N TYR A 80 -5.05 18.37 -11.21
CA TYR A 80 -5.92 18.11 -12.36
C TYR A 80 -6.10 16.64 -12.79
N MET A 81 -5.43 15.66 -12.18
CA MET A 81 -5.52 14.28 -12.66
C MET A 81 -5.56 13.28 -11.50
N LEU A 82 -6.76 12.72 -11.29
CA LEU A 82 -7.11 11.64 -10.36
C LEU A 82 -7.06 12.01 -8.87
N GLU A 83 -8.15 11.67 -8.15
CA GLU A 83 -8.15 11.63 -6.70
C GLU A 83 -6.98 10.75 -6.23
N PRO A 84 -6.13 11.22 -5.29
CA PRO A 84 -5.04 10.43 -4.77
C PRO A 84 -5.56 9.10 -4.19
N HIS A 85 -4.89 8.01 -4.51
CA HIS A 85 -5.27 6.66 -4.06
C HIS A 85 -5.51 6.60 -2.55
N GLU A 86 -4.71 7.35 -1.76
CA GLU A 86 -4.85 7.44 -0.32
C GLU A 86 -6.19 8.06 0.14
N GLN A 87 -6.72 9.05 -0.58
CA GLN A 87 -7.98 9.70 -0.20
C GLN A 87 -9.17 8.75 -0.35
N PHE A 88 -9.18 7.98 -1.44
CA PHE A 88 -10.19 6.96 -1.64
C PHE A 88 -10.13 5.89 -0.55
N ILE A 89 -8.93 5.42 -0.19
CA ILE A 89 -8.75 4.43 0.89
C ILE A 89 -9.25 5.01 2.22
N ILE A 90 -8.89 6.24 2.58
CA ILE A 90 -9.33 6.90 3.81
C ILE A 90 -10.86 7.05 3.84
N GLY A 91 -11.49 7.39 2.71
CA GLY A 91 -12.94 7.56 2.62
C GLY A 91 -13.73 6.25 2.63
N ASN A 92 -13.14 5.14 2.18
CA ASN A 92 -13.83 3.88 1.92
C ASN A 92 -13.34 2.68 2.76
N ALA A 93 -12.40 2.88 3.71
CA ALA A 93 -11.87 1.80 4.55
C ALA A 93 -12.87 1.16 5.54
N GLY A 94 -14.11 1.69 5.61
CA GLY A 94 -15.17 1.15 6.45
C GLY A 94 -14.79 1.17 7.93
N HIS A 95 -14.66 -0.01 8.53
CA HIS A 95 -14.30 -0.16 9.95
C HIS A 95 -12.80 -0.38 10.20
N ILE A 96 -11.98 -0.48 9.15
CA ILE A 96 -10.54 -0.68 9.30
C ILE A 96 -9.90 0.70 9.49
N PRO A 97 -9.19 0.96 10.60
CA PRO A 97 -8.53 2.24 10.78
C PRO A 97 -7.42 2.44 9.73
N VAL A 98 -7.26 3.68 9.28
CA VAL A 98 -6.23 4.07 8.31
C VAL A 98 -5.24 5.02 9.00
N MET A 99 -3.96 4.64 9.01
CA MET A 99 -2.86 5.50 9.44
C MET A 99 -2.20 6.13 8.23
N SER A 100 -2.24 7.46 8.18
CA SER A 100 -1.64 8.26 7.12
C SER A 100 -0.29 8.80 7.56
N ILE A 101 0.79 8.40 6.89
CA ILE A 101 2.16 8.80 7.19
C ILE A 101 2.63 9.85 6.18
N ASN A 102 3.12 10.99 6.66
CA ASN A 102 3.76 11.99 5.82
C ASN A 102 5.29 11.77 5.81
N PRO A 103 5.87 11.31 4.68
CA PRO A 103 7.32 11.15 4.54
C PRO A 103 7.99 12.52 4.37
N ARG A 104 8.34 13.16 5.50
CA ARG A 104 9.19 14.36 5.50
C ARG A 104 10.62 13.99 5.89
#